data_AF-A0A1F9PVG0-F1
#
_entry.id   AF-A0A1F9PVG0-F1
#
_cell.length_a   1.000
_cell.length_b   1.000
_cell.length_c   1.000
_cell.angle_alpha   90.00
_cell.angle_beta   90.00
_cell.angle_gamma   90.00
#
_symmetry.space_group_name_H-M   'P 1'
#
loop_
_entity.id
_entity.type
_entity.pdbx_description
1 polymer ?
#
loop_
_entity_poly.entity_id
_entity_poly.type
_entity_poly.pdbx_seq_one_letter_code
_entity_poly.pdbx_strand_id
1 'polypeptide(L)'
;MKKTTVLIAPLLLAFFGCVPSEEPVSGRLEVRPAIVAHMDVAQKKLYIANVKESLKSLLRSAEDVARRKKPQSLTQLRVEGDKFVRAYVVPILGDKEAMAEIDTRLEVAKLYLLTSRFYLQTEASEQSRMYLSRLERGFGDNNIFMNTSIDRNDVGCGSLQEGVDDLRKELAGR
;
A
#
# COMPACT_ATOMS: atom_id res chain seq x y z
N MET A 1 -56.48 -1.73 44.09
CA MET A 1 -55.83 -2.88 44.76
C MET A 1 -54.43 -3.04 44.18
N LYS A 2 -53.43 -3.16 45.07
CA LYS A 2 -52.01 -3.40 44.78
C LYS A 2 -51.80 -4.75 44.07
N LYS A 3 -50.80 -4.83 43.17
CA LYS A 3 -49.75 -5.87 43.08
C LYS A 3 -48.89 -5.62 41.83
N THR A 4 -47.65 -5.18 41.96
CA THR A 4 -46.41 -5.93 42.22
C THR A 4 -45.66 -6.23 40.91
N THR A 5 -44.52 -5.57 40.79
CA THR A 5 -43.41 -5.68 39.83
C THR A 5 -42.90 -7.12 39.67
N VAL A 6 -42.56 -7.52 38.45
CA VAL A 6 -41.44 -8.47 38.20
C VAL A 6 -40.71 -8.06 36.91
N LEU A 7 -39.48 -7.58 37.10
CA LEU A 7 -38.46 -7.50 36.05
C LEU A 7 -38.15 -8.92 35.57
N ILE A 8 -38.19 -9.16 34.26
CA ILE A 8 -37.55 -10.31 33.64
C ILE A 8 -36.35 -9.78 32.86
N ALA A 9 -35.17 -10.00 33.43
CA ALA A 9 -33.88 -9.82 32.78
C ALA A 9 -33.71 -10.85 31.65
N PRO A 10 -33.13 -10.49 30.50
CA PRO A 10 -32.44 -11.46 29.69
C PRO A 10 -31.00 -11.60 30.22
N LEU A 11 -30.80 -12.74 30.86
CA LEU A 11 -29.51 -13.38 31.10
C LEU A 11 -28.80 -13.56 29.75
N LEU A 12 -27.81 -12.72 29.44
CA LEU A 12 -26.82 -13.00 28.41
C LEU A 12 -25.44 -12.93 29.05
N LEU A 13 -25.03 -14.11 29.49
CA LEU A 13 -23.64 -14.49 29.70
C LEU A 13 -22.84 -14.22 28.43
N ALA A 14 -22.03 -13.18 28.45
CA ALA A 14 -20.79 -13.15 27.68
C ALA A 14 -19.69 -12.73 28.65
N PHE A 15 -18.88 -13.72 28.99
CA PHE A 15 -17.65 -13.69 29.77
C PHE A 15 -16.89 -12.35 29.73
N PHE A 16 -16.71 -11.75 30.91
CA PHE A 16 -15.53 -10.96 31.28
C PHE A 16 -14.27 -11.72 30.82
N GLY A 17 -13.21 -11.13 30.30
CA GLY A 17 -12.78 -9.74 30.37
C GLY A 17 -11.25 -9.75 30.53
N CYS A 18 -10.54 -9.52 29.43
CA CYS A 18 -9.23 -8.89 29.39
C CYS A 18 -8.98 -8.47 27.94
N VAL A 19 -9.66 -7.41 27.51
CA VAL A 19 -9.21 -6.63 26.35
C VAL A 19 -8.41 -5.47 26.94
N PRO A 20 -7.13 -5.31 26.60
CA PRO A 20 -6.40 -4.12 27.02
C PRO A 20 -7.08 -2.92 26.38
N SER A 21 -7.33 -1.92 27.22
CA SER A 21 -7.82 -0.59 26.86
C SER A 21 -7.23 -0.12 25.53
N GLU A 22 -8.03 -0.15 24.47
CA GLU A 22 -7.72 0.62 23.27
C GLU A 22 -8.01 2.08 23.61
N GLU A 23 -6.93 2.81 23.94
CA GLU A 23 -6.90 4.25 23.81
C GLU A 23 -7.46 4.65 22.43
N PRO A 24 -8.12 5.82 22.33
CA PRO A 24 -8.65 6.26 21.05
C PRO A 24 -7.52 6.32 20.04
N VAL A 25 -7.64 5.53 18.97
CA VAL A 25 -6.73 5.53 17.82
C VAL A 25 -6.73 6.94 17.23
N SER A 26 -5.82 7.77 17.74
CA SER A 26 -5.35 8.97 17.08
C SER A 26 -4.88 8.54 15.70
N GLY A 27 -5.48 9.09 14.65
CA GLY A 27 -5.33 8.70 13.24
C GLY A 27 -3.94 8.93 12.63
N ARG A 28 -2.89 8.49 13.33
CA ARG A 28 -1.52 8.37 12.86
C ARG A 28 -1.27 6.90 12.58
N LEU A 29 -0.75 6.61 11.39
CA LEU A 29 -0.31 5.26 11.05
C LEU A 29 0.83 4.89 12.00
N GLU A 30 0.61 3.98 12.96
CA GLU A 30 1.70 3.51 13.80
C GLU A 30 2.59 2.59 12.97
N VAL A 31 3.77 3.08 12.61
CA VAL A 31 4.69 2.39 11.71
C VAL A 31 5.63 1.51 12.51
N ARG A 32 5.34 0.21 12.58
CA ARG A 32 6.24 -0.83 13.10
C ARG A 32 6.74 -1.69 11.94
N PRO A 33 8.01 -1.58 11.51
CA PRO A 33 8.53 -2.36 10.40
C PRO A 33 8.60 -3.84 10.78
N ALA A 34 8.06 -4.70 9.94
CA ALA A 34 8.27 -6.13 10.07
C ALA A 34 9.64 -6.51 9.50
N ILE A 35 10.35 -7.45 10.14
CA ILE A 35 11.66 -7.92 9.65
C ILE A 35 11.41 -8.94 8.53
N VAL A 36 11.30 -8.44 7.30
CA VAL A 36 11.03 -9.25 6.09
C VAL A 36 12.04 -10.39 5.89
N ALA A 37 13.28 -10.22 6.34
CA ALA A 37 14.35 -11.21 6.20
C ALA A 37 14.08 -12.54 6.95
N HIS A 38 13.19 -12.55 7.95
CA HIS A 38 12.84 -13.76 8.71
C HIS A 38 11.52 -14.39 8.25
N MET A 39 10.86 -13.80 7.25
CA MET A 39 9.60 -14.32 6.72
C MET A 39 9.87 -15.43 5.71
N ASP A 40 9.06 -16.49 5.75
CA ASP A 40 9.01 -17.47 4.66
C ASP A 40 8.31 -16.88 3.41
N VAL A 41 8.37 -17.62 2.29
CA VAL A 41 7.76 -17.19 1.02
C VAL A 41 6.26 -16.93 1.14
N ALA A 42 5.52 -17.72 1.90
CA ALA A 42 4.06 -17.54 2.05
C ALA A 42 3.75 -16.26 2.85
N GLN A 43 4.51 -16.02 3.92
CA GLN A 43 4.45 -14.79 4.71
C GLN A 43 4.81 -13.57 3.88
N LYS A 44 5.84 -13.67 3.02
CA LYS A 44 6.21 -12.59 2.08
C LYS A 44 5.12 -12.31 1.05
N LYS A 45 4.47 -13.33 0.50
CA LYS A 45 3.31 -13.16 -0.41
C LYS A 45 2.20 -12.38 0.28
N LEU A 46 1.83 -12.77 1.50
CA LEU A 46 0.81 -12.08 2.29
C LEU A 46 1.23 -10.64 2.63
N TYR A 47 2.49 -10.45 3.02
CA TYR A 47 3.06 -9.14 3.30
C TYR A 47 2.95 -8.21 2.10
N ILE A 48 3.39 -8.65 0.92
CA ILE A 48 3.32 -7.87 -0.32
C ILE A 48 1.87 -7.50 -0.63
N ALA A 49 0.93 -8.43 -0.52
CA ALA A 49 -0.49 -8.16 -0.75
C ALA A 49 -1.02 -7.05 0.17
N ASN A 50 -0.73 -7.12 1.47
CA ASN A 50 -1.15 -6.11 2.46
C ASN A 50 -0.52 -4.74 2.20
N VAL A 51 0.77 -4.72 1.85
CA VAL A 51 1.49 -3.49 1.51
C VAL A 51 0.91 -2.85 0.26
N LYS A 52 0.59 -3.66 -0.75
CA LYS A 52 -0.01 -3.23 -2.02
C LYS A 52 -1.40 -2.61 -1.80
N GLU A 53 -2.28 -3.25 -1.05
CA GLU A 53 -3.61 -2.70 -0.74
C GLU A 53 -3.53 -1.38 0.03
N SER A 54 -2.63 -1.28 0.99
CA SER A 54 -2.39 -0.03 1.75
C SER A 54 -1.89 1.08 0.83
N LEU A 55 -0.96 0.78 -0.08
CA LEU A 55 -0.43 1.75 -1.03
C LEU A 55 -1.48 2.19 -2.06
N LYS A 56 -2.35 1.27 -2.52
CA LYS A 56 -3.51 1.61 -3.36
C LYS A 56 -4.47 2.56 -2.65
N SER A 57 -4.73 2.34 -1.35
CA SER A 57 -5.56 3.23 -0.53
C SER A 57 -4.95 4.63 -0.40
N LEU A 58 -3.64 4.71 -0.17
CA LEU A 58 -2.90 5.98 -0.13
C LEU A 58 -2.96 6.71 -1.49
N LEU A 59 -2.78 5.98 -2.59
CA LEU A 59 -2.88 6.55 -3.94
C LEU A 59 -4.28 7.11 -4.22
N ARG A 60 -5.35 6.36 -3.96
CA ARG A 60 -6.74 6.85 -4.11
C ARG A 60 -6.98 8.10 -3.25
N SER A 61 -6.47 8.11 -2.02
CA SER A 61 -6.54 9.27 -1.14
C SER A 61 -5.81 10.49 -1.73
N ALA A 62 -4.65 10.27 -2.37
CA ALA A 62 -3.89 11.33 -3.02
C ALA A 62 -4.63 11.88 -4.26
N GLU A 63 -5.25 11.02 -5.07
CA GLU A 63 -6.11 11.41 -6.18
C GLU A 63 -7.30 12.25 -5.70
N ASP A 64 -7.99 11.81 -4.63
CA ASP A 64 -9.11 12.54 -4.04
C ASP A 64 -8.71 13.92 -3.52
N VAL A 65 -7.59 14.00 -2.80
CA VAL A 65 -7.08 15.26 -2.24
C VAL A 65 -6.64 16.22 -3.35
N ALA A 66 -5.97 15.70 -4.38
CA ALA A 66 -5.56 16.49 -5.55
C ALA A 66 -6.78 17.02 -6.32
N ARG A 67 -7.81 16.19 -6.56
CA ARG A 67 -9.07 16.62 -7.19
C ARG A 67 -9.75 17.76 -6.42
N ARG A 68 -9.67 17.74 -5.10
CA ARG A 68 -10.21 18.78 -4.21
C ARG A 68 -9.31 20.02 -4.09
N LYS A 69 -8.17 20.07 -4.78
CA LYS A 69 -7.19 21.17 -4.78
C LYS A 69 -6.76 21.58 -3.37
N LYS A 70 -6.44 20.60 -2.52
CA LYS A 70 -5.97 20.81 -1.13
C LYS A 70 -4.47 20.52 -1.00
N PRO A 71 -3.57 21.45 -1.39
CA PRO A 71 -2.13 21.20 -1.44
C PRO A 71 -1.50 20.88 -0.07
N GLN A 72 -2.01 21.48 1.01
CA GLN A 72 -1.55 21.19 2.37
C GLN A 72 -1.86 19.75 2.78
N SER A 73 -3.08 19.27 2.50
CA SER A 73 -3.46 17.88 2.75
C SER A 73 -2.66 16.90 1.89
N LEU A 74 -2.33 17.28 0.65
CA LEU A 74 -1.51 16.45 -0.23
C LEU A 74 -0.08 16.31 0.33
N THR A 75 0.47 17.40 0.86
CA THR A 75 1.77 17.40 1.52
C THR A 75 1.77 16.54 2.79
N GLN A 76 0.73 16.64 3.62
CA GLN A 76 0.58 15.79 4.81
C GLN A 76 0.48 14.31 4.42
N LEU A 77 -0.34 13.99 3.42
CA LEU A 77 -0.48 12.63 2.91
C LEU A 77 0.85 12.10 2.36
N ARG A 78 1.63 12.93 1.66
CA ARG A 78 2.97 12.57 1.20
C ARG A 78 3.89 12.21 2.36
N VAL A 79 3.89 12.99 3.44
CA VAL A 79 4.73 12.71 4.62
C VAL A 79 4.35 11.37 5.26
N GLU A 80 3.05 11.10 5.42
CA GLU A 80 2.60 9.81 5.97
C GLU A 80 2.88 8.64 5.01
N GLY A 81 2.66 8.83 3.72
CA GLY A 81 2.97 7.83 2.70
C GLY A 81 4.48 7.57 2.58
N ASP A 82 5.34 8.57 2.76
CA ASP A 82 6.79 8.39 2.77
C ASP A 82 7.25 7.53 3.96
N LYS A 83 6.66 7.74 5.15
CA LYS A 83 6.90 6.88 6.32
C LYS A 83 6.47 5.44 6.03
N PHE A 84 5.29 5.26 5.44
CA PHE A 84 4.78 3.94 5.06
C PHE A 84 5.71 3.27 4.04
N VAL A 85 6.11 3.96 2.98
CA VAL A 85 7.01 3.45 1.94
C VAL A 85 8.34 3.02 2.54
N ARG A 86 8.96 3.84 3.40
CA ARG A 86 10.25 3.49 4.02
C ARG A 86 10.16 2.27 4.94
N ALA A 87 9.09 2.13 5.69
CA ALA A 87 8.97 1.07 6.68
C ALA A 87 8.40 -0.24 6.15
N TYR A 88 7.58 -0.18 5.08
CA TYR A 88 6.86 -1.34 4.59
C TYR A 88 7.15 -1.70 3.13
N VAL A 89 7.38 -0.72 2.27
CA VAL A 89 7.67 -0.99 0.85
C VAL A 89 9.16 -1.27 0.66
N VAL A 90 10.04 -0.38 1.11
CA VAL A 90 11.49 -0.50 0.90
C VAL A 90 12.07 -1.85 1.38
N PRO A 91 11.68 -2.41 2.53
CA PRO A 91 12.22 -3.71 2.98
C PRO A 91 11.98 -4.85 2.00
N ILE A 92 10.83 -4.89 1.31
CA ILE A 92 10.50 -5.99 0.40
C ILE A 92 11.02 -5.78 -1.03
N LEU A 93 11.22 -4.52 -1.46
CA LEU A 93 11.75 -4.21 -2.79
C LEU A 93 13.17 -4.75 -3.03
N GLY A 94 13.97 -4.92 -1.98
CA GLY A 94 15.33 -5.44 -2.04
C GLY A 94 15.49 -6.87 -1.52
N ASP A 95 14.40 -7.55 -1.17
CA ASP A 95 14.46 -8.89 -0.61
C ASP A 95 14.82 -9.93 -1.69
N LYS A 96 15.93 -10.65 -1.47
CA LYS A 96 16.49 -11.57 -2.47
C LYS A 96 15.56 -12.75 -2.76
N GLU A 97 14.85 -13.25 -1.76
CA GLU A 97 13.97 -14.40 -1.90
C GLU A 97 12.68 -14.00 -2.63
N ALA A 98 12.10 -12.84 -2.30
CA ALA A 98 10.96 -12.28 -3.02
C ALA A 98 11.29 -12.01 -4.50
N MET A 99 12.54 -11.66 -4.81
CA MET A 99 13.00 -11.43 -6.18
C MET A 99 13.39 -12.71 -6.94
N ALA A 100 13.64 -13.83 -6.24
CA ALA A 100 13.97 -15.11 -6.85
C ALA A 100 12.72 -15.84 -7.36
N GLU A 101 11.61 -15.75 -6.62
CA GLU A 101 10.34 -16.40 -6.94
C GLU A 101 9.52 -15.57 -7.95
N ILE A 102 9.04 -16.21 -9.03
CA ILE A 102 8.37 -15.51 -10.16
C ILE A 102 7.13 -14.73 -9.69
N ASP A 103 6.27 -15.37 -8.89
CA ASP A 103 5.03 -14.77 -8.42
C ASP A 103 5.28 -13.51 -7.59
N THR A 104 6.17 -13.59 -6.60
CA THR A 104 6.49 -12.46 -5.72
C THR A 104 7.27 -11.39 -6.47
N ARG A 105 8.09 -11.78 -7.45
CA ARG A 105 8.84 -10.86 -8.29
C ARG A 105 7.88 -9.94 -9.05
N LEU A 106 6.81 -10.46 -9.64
CA LEU A 106 5.75 -9.66 -10.30
C LEU A 106 5.07 -8.69 -9.34
N GLU A 107 4.76 -9.17 -8.14
CA GLU A 107 4.15 -8.34 -7.12
C GLU A 107 5.09 -7.21 -6.63
N VAL A 108 6.41 -7.46 -6.56
CA VAL A 108 7.41 -6.43 -6.26
C VAL A 108 7.48 -5.37 -7.36
N ALA A 109 7.41 -5.76 -8.63
CA ALA A 109 7.39 -4.81 -9.75
C ALA A 109 6.14 -3.91 -9.71
N LYS A 110 4.98 -4.49 -9.38
CA LYS A 110 3.74 -3.73 -9.14
C LYS A 110 3.88 -2.74 -7.99
N LEU A 111 4.58 -3.12 -6.91
CA LEU A 111 4.87 -2.19 -5.81
C LEU A 111 5.74 -1.02 -6.25
N TYR A 112 6.77 -1.25 -7.08
CA TYR A 112 7.56 -0.15 -7.66
C TYR A 112 6.68 0.82 -8.46
N LEU A 113 5.82 0.27 -9.32
CA LEU A 113 4.92 1.06 -10.16
C LEU A 113 3.94 1.90 -9.32
N LEU A 114 3.26 1.27 -8.36
CA LEU A 114 2.34 1.95 -7.44
C LEU A 114 3.05 3.03 -6.61
N THR A 115 4.27 2.76 -6.15
CA THR A 115 5.06 3.73 -5.37
C THR A 115 5.42 4.93 -6.23
N SER A 116 5.83 4.70 -7.47
CA SER A 116 6.11 5.78 -8.43
C SER A 116 4.86 6.62 -8.72
N ARG A 117 3.69 6.00 -8.91
CA ARG A 117 2.39 6.67 -9.08
C ARG A 117 2.00 7.50 -7.85
N PHE A 118 2.15 6.93 -6.65
CA PHE A 118 1.87 7.65 -5.40
C PHE A 118 2.70 8.94 -5.28
N TYR A 119 4.01 8.87 -5.55
CA TYR A 119 4.86 10.06 -5.51
C TYR A 119 4.52 11.06 -6.63
N LEU A 120 4.18 10.60 -7.83
CA LEU A 120 3.74 11.50 -8.90
C LEU A 120 2.46 12.26 -8.50
N GLN A 121 1.49 11.53 -7.94
CA GLN A 121 0.20 12.07 -7.52
C GLN A 121 0.34 13.07 -6.36
N THR A 122 1.37 12.91 -5.53
CA THR A 122 1.69 13.80 -4.40
C THR A 122 2.74 14.87 -4.75
N GLU A 123 2.96 15.12 -6.04
CA GLU A 123 3.85 16.17 -6.57
C GLU A 123 5.34 15.98 -6.21
N ALA A 124 5.75 14.75 -5.93
CA ALA A 124 7.12 14.35 -5.62
C ALA A 124 7.79 13.70 -6.85
N SER A 125 7.98 14.49 -7.90
CA SER A 125 8.47 14.00 -9.20
C SER A 125 9.84 13.32 -9.13
N GLU A 126 10.75 13.78 -8.28
CA GLU A 126 12.08 13.16 -8.11
C GLU A 126 11.97 11.74 -7.56
N GLN A 127 11.19 11.55 -6.49
CA GLN A 127 10.94 10.23 -5.92
C GLN A 127 10.20 9.33 -6.90
N SER A 128 9.23 9.88 -7.64
CA SER A 128 8.53 9.15 -8.69
C SER A 128 9.50 8.61 -9.76
N ARG A 129 10.39 9.47 -10.29
CA ARG A 129 11.45 9.07 -11.23
C ARG A 129 12.41 8.04 -10.64
N MET A 130 12.78 8.18 -9.37
CA MET A 130 13.66 7.23 -8.69
C MET A 130 13.05 5.82 -8.66
N TYR A 131 11.78 5.68 -8.27
CA TYR A 131 11.12 4.37 -8.23
C TYR A 131 10.85 3.81 -9.63
N LEU A 132 10.49 4.65 -10.60
CA LEU A 132 10.34 4.24 -12.00
C LEU A 132 11.65 3.70 -12.57
N SER A 133 12.77 4.41 -12.36
CA SER A 133 14.09 3.97 -12.79
C SER A 133 14.51 2.65 -12.14
N ARG A 134 14.09 2.37 -10.90
CA ARG A 134 14.36 1.10 -10.24
C ARG A 134 13.53 -0.05 -10.83
N LEU A 135 12.27 0.20 -11.17
CA LEU A 135 11.43 -0.74 -11.91
C LEU A 135 12.07 -1.10 -13.26
N GLU A 136 12.45 -0.10 -14.04
CA GLU A 136 13.03 -0.31 -15.37
C GLU A 136 14.36 -1.08 -15.29
N ARG A 137 15.23 -0.76 -14.34
CA ARG A 137 16.49 -1.49 -14.15
C ARG A 137 16.31 -2.93 -13.67
N GLY A 138 15.29 -3.20 -12.85
CA GLY A 138 15.07 -4.55 -12.30
C GLY A 138 14.31 -5.49 -13.23
N PHE A 139 13.49 -4.92 -14.14
CA PHE A 139 12.46 -5.67 -14.86
C PHE A 139 12.34 -5.30 -16.35
N GLY A 140 12.87 -4.15 -16.79
CA GLY A 140 12.65 -3.59 -18.12
C GLY A 140 13.16 -4.46 -19.27
N ASP A 141 14.21 -5.24 -19.06
CA ASP A 141 14.76 -6.14 -20.08
C ASP A 141 13.94 -7.43 -20.24
N ASN A 142 13.02 -7.72 -19.31
CA ASN A 142 12.18 -8.91 -19.35
C ASN A 142 10.84 -8.63 -20.03
N ASN A 143 10.81 -8.75 -21.36
CA ASN A 143 9.61 -8.49 -22.17
C ASN A 143 8.37 -9.29 -21.75
N ILE A 144 8.53 -10.56 -21.36
CA ILE A 144 7.40 -11.39 -20.92
C ILE A 144 6.77 -10.75 -19.68
N PHE A 145 7.61 -10.39 -18.73
CA PHE A 145 7.19 -9.82 -17.47
C PHE A 145 6.58 -8.42 -17.63
N MET A 146 7.18 -7.57 -18.46
CA MET A 146 6.68 -6.22 -18.75
C MET A 146 5.31 -6.22 -19.44
N ASN A 147 5.05 -7.21 -20.30
CA ASN A 147 3.82 -7.33 -21.10
C ASN A 147 2.82 -8.35 -20.54
N THR A 148 3.10 -8.97 -19.39
CA THR A 148 2.16 -9.88 -18.73
C THR A 148 0.88 -9.13 -18.39
N SER A 149 -0.28 -9.73 -18.70
CA SER A 149 -1.58 -9.16 -18.38
C SER A 149 -1.75 -9.06 -16.86
N ILE A 150 -2.11 -7.87 -16.38
CA ILE A 150 -2.40 -7.58 -14.99
C ILE A 150 -3.85 -7.12 -14.88
N ASP A 151 -4.52 -7.47 -13.77
CA ASP A 151 -5.83 -6.90 -13.45
C ASP A 151 -5.69 -5.38 -13.29
N ARG A 152 -6.45 -4.62 -14.08
CA ARG A 152 -6.46 -3.15 -14.01
C ARG A 152 -6.83 -2.64 -12.62
N ASN A 153 -7.61 -3.38 -11.83
CA ASN A 153 -7.95 -3.01 -10.46
C ASN A 153 -6.77 -3.13 -9.48
N ASP A 154 -5.71 -3.82 -9.89
CA ASP A 154 -4.54 -4.03 -9.06
C ASP A 154 -3.64 -2.79 -9.03
N VAL A 155 -3.25 -2.32 -10.21
CA VAL A 155 -2.29 -1.21 -10.35
C VAL A 155 -2.75 -0.07 -11.26
N GLY A 156 -3.95 -0.15 -11.83
CA GLY A 156 -4.52 0.88 -12.71
C GLY A 156 -4.01 0.83 -14.16
N CYS A 157 -3.50 -0.31 -14.63
CA CYS A 157 -3.08 -0.55 -16.01
C CYS A 157 -3.17 -2.06 -16.32
N GLY A 158 -3.20 -2.42 -17.60
CA GLY A 158 -3.32 -3.81 -18.07
C GLY A 158 -1.98 -4.54 -18.17
N SER A 159 -0.85 -3.83 -18.12
CA SER A 159 0.50 -4.39 -18.07
C SER A 159 1.47 -3.43 -17.37
N LEU A 160 2.64 -3.93 -16.96
CA LEU A 160 3.68 -3.05 -16.38
C LEU A 160 4.19 -2.06 -17.41
N GLN A 161 4.32 -2.47 -18.68
CA GLN A 161 4.77 -1.62 -19.77
C GLN A 161 3.81 -0.44 -20.00
N GLU A 162 2.49 -0.70 -20.07
CA GLU A 162 1.46 0.35 -20.14
C GLU A 162 1.63 1.35 -18.99
N GLY A 163 1.78 0.84 -17.76
CA GLY A 163 1.97 1.69 -16.58
C GLY A 163 3.26 2.51 -16.58
N VAL A 164 4.37 1.96 -17.09
CA VAL A 164 5.65 2.66 -17.24
C VAL A 164 5.55 3.77 -18.27
N ASP A 165 4.95 3.50 -19.43
CA ASP A 165 4.85 4.48 -20.52
C ASP A 165 3.91 5.63 -20.14
N ASP A 166 2.80 5.35 -19.45
CA ASP A 166 1.92 6.37 -18.88
C ASP A 166 2.69 7.28 -17.90
N LEU A 167 3.42 6.69 -16.94
CA LEU A 167 4.20 7.45 -15.97
C LEU A 167 5.29 8.30 -16.64
N ARG A 168 5.98 7.77 -17.65
CA ARG A 168 6.99 8.52 -18.41
C ARG A 168 6.36 9.74 -19.08
N LYS A 169 5.21 9.56 -19.71
CA LYS A 169 4.49 10.64 -20.39
C LYS A 169 4.08 11.73 -19.40
N GLU A 170 3.51 11.35 -18.26
CA GLU A 170 3.12 12.32 -17.23
C GLU A 170 4.32 13.05 -16.62
N LEU A 171 5.42 12.33 -16.35
CA LEU A 171 6.65 12.90 -15.82
C LEU A 171 7.36 13.80 -16.84
N ALA A 172 7.21 13.58 -18.14
CA ALA A 172 7.77 14.48 -19.16
C ALA A 172 7.02 15.82 -19.24
N GLY A 173 5.75 15.85 -18.80
CA GLY A 173 4.92 17.06 -18.75
C GLY A 173 5.05 17.88 -17.47
N ARG A 174 5.92 17.49 -16.54
CA ARG A 174 6.16 18.15 -15.25
C ARG A 174 7.62 18.62 -15.14
#